data_AF-A0A8H3F691-F1
#
_entry.id   AF-A0A8H3F691-F1
#
_cell.length_a   1.000
_cell.length_b   1.000
_cell.length_c   1.000
_cell.angle_alpha   90.00
_cell.angle_beta   90.00
_cell.angle_gamma   90.00
#
_symmetry.space_group_name_H-M   'P 1'
#
loop_
_entity.id
_entity.type
_entity.pdbx_description
1 polymer ?
#
loop_
_entity_poly.entity_id
_entity_poly.type
_entity_poly.pdbx_seq_one_letter_code
_entity_poly.pdbx_strand_id
1 'polypeptide(L)'
;MEANQRTNETYTIAWVCALPIEQAAARGMLDEQHPNLPAAKDDTNNYRFGRIGEHDVVIAVLKYAGTAPAATAATNLSRSFPNVRFGLIVGTGDGAPGRPHNDPQKDIRLGDVIVSSPSSEYSGAIQYDLGKSLEKGKFIRLRGDAQLDGYQIETLVDKLVAKYPESGFHYPGDEFDKLFASKYLHVKDEEADEECCTLCEDEGLVQRKQRKNPRTPAVHYGLIGCANQVLQNSGLRDKLRQELGIICFEMEAGGLMNDFPCLIIRGISNYCDSHKNKQWQPYAAVAAAAAYAKRLLSVIVPRIVAEEKLAAEVAGILETQTFVLGQLKGSVAKAEVKLDLRGLPTVPNAAFDSHVDFDEQDSTCLLGTRVDILEKIRDWITGNATKSIFWLNGMAGTGKSTIARSVAEELAQRNQLGASFSFKRGEGDHQSCKYLFTTMAFQLAHSVPVLRQDITMAVDGNPDVGHKALGE
;
A
#
# COMPACT_ATOMS: atom_id res chain seq x y z
N MET A 1 31.65 -36.57 -7.19
CA MET A 1 30.75 -35.81 -6.31
C MET A 1 29.67 -35.23 -7.21
N GLU A 2 28.50 -35.87 -7.23
CA GLU A 2 27.35 -35.36 -7.99
C GLU A 2 26.98 -33.99 -7.42
N ALA A 3 26.90 -32.97 -8.28
CA ALA A 3 26.36 -31.69 -7.88
C ALA A 3 24.91 -31.92 -7.50
N ASN A 4 24.58 -31.80 -6.20
CA ASN A 4 23.21 -31.93 -5.71
C ASN A 4 22.30 -31.04 -6.56
N GLN A 5 21.41 -31.66 -7.35
CA GLN A 5 20.56 -30.93 -8.28
C GLN A 5 19.52 -30.17 -7.46
N ARG A 6 19.68 -28.84 -7.37
CA ARG A 6 18.76 -27.96 -6.65
C ARG A 6 17.39 -27.95 -7.34
N THR A 7 16.33 -27.99 -6.55
CA THR A 7 14.93 -27.96 -7.00
C THR A 7 14.20 -26.81 -6.33
N ASN A 8 12.96 -26.51 -6.73
CA ASN A 8 12.17 -25.46 -6.09
C ASN A 8 11.92 -25.74 -4.59
N GLU A 9 11.90 -27.01 -4.19
CA GLU A 9 11.79 -27.44 -2.79
C GLU A 9 13.03 -27.11 -1.94
N THR A 10 14.16 -26.76 -2.57
CA THR A 10 15.38 -26.37 -1.85
C THR A 10 15.23 -25.01 -1.15
N TYR A 11 14.37 -24.13 -1.68
CA TYR A 11 14.25 -22.75 -1.21
C TYR A 11 13.24 -22.63 -0.08
N THR A 12 13.65 -22.03 1.03
CA THR A 12 12.84 -21.91 2.24
C THR A 12 12.50 -20.48 2.61
N ILE A 13 13.17 -19.50 2.00
CA ILE A 13 13.00 -18.07 2.28
C ILE A 13 12.78 -17.33 0.96
N ALA A 14 11.73 -16.53 0.92
CA ALA A 14 11.48 -15.59 -0.16
C ALA A 14 12.09 -14.21 0.14
N TRP A 15 12.58 -13.55 -0.90
CA TRP A 15 12.96 -12.14 -0.85
C TRP A 15 12.19 -11.40 -1.96
N VAL A 16 11.30 -10.49 -1.58
CA VAL A 16 10.46 -9.75 -2.53
C VAL A 16 11.00 -8.33 -2.69
N CYS A 17 11.25 -7.93 -3.94
CA CYS A 17 11.70 -6.59 -4.33
C CYS A 17 10.69 -5.95 -5.29
N ALA A 18 10.43 -4.66 -5.16
CA ALA A 18 9.54 -3.93 -6.05
C ALA A 18 10.28 -3.30 -7.24
N LEU A 19 11.51 -2.82 -7.00
CA LEU A 19 12.27 -2.03 -7.96
C LEU A 19 13.51 -2.77 -8.49
N PRO A 20 13.97 -2.47 -9.72
CA PRO A 20 15.20 -3.04 -10.27
C PRO A 20 16.44 -2.78 -9.40
N ILE A 21 16.52 -1.61 -8.77
CA ILE A 21 17.64 -1.25 -7.88
C ILE A 21 17.65 -2.09 -6.60
N GLU A 22 16.46 -2.43 -6.08
CA GLU A 22 16.29 -3.32 -4.93
C GLU A 22 16.67 -4.76 -5.29
N GLN A 23 16.29 -5.22 -6.49
CA GLN A 23 16.76 -6.52 -7.00
C GLN A 23 18.29 -6.55 -7.12
N ALA A 24 18.90 -5.50 -7.66
CA ALA A 24 20.35 -5.42 -7.79
C ALA A 24 21.04 -5.48 -6.41
N ALA A 25 20.51 -4.77 -5.43
CA ALA A 25 20.98 -4.83 -4.04
C ALA A 25 20.83 -6.25 -3.44
N ALA A 26 19.67 -6.87 -3.59
CA ALA A 26 19.39 -8.23 -3.10
C ALA A 26 20.35 -9.27 -3.72
N ARG A 27 20.53 -9.22 -5.05
CA ARG A 27 21.47 -10.10 -5.75
C ARG A 27 22.92 -9.86 -5.33
N GLY A 28 23.28 -8.60 -5.08
CA GLY A 28 24.60 -8.22 -4.59
C GLY A 28 24.90 -8.83 -3.22
N MET A 29 23.87 -9.05 -2.40
CA MET A 29 23.98 -9.62 -1.06
C MET A 29 24.04 -11.15 -1.01
N LEU A 30 23.84 -11.84 -2.13
CA LEU A 30 24.00 -13.31 -2.19
C LEU A 30 25.47 -13.71 -2.01
N ASP A 31 25.73 -14.75 -1.23
CA ASP A 31 27.05 -15.39 -1.13
C ASP A 31 27.32 -16.27 -2.35
N GLU A 32 26.28 -16.96 -2.83
CA GLU A 32 26.29 -17.78 -4.05
C GLU A 32 25.05 -17.45 -4.89
N GLN A 33 25.22 -17.28 -6.21
CA GLN A 33 24.09 -17.23 -7.15
C GLN A 33 23.86 -18.62 -7.73
N HIS A 34 22.61 -19.10 -7.70
CA HIS A 34 22.25 -20.39 -8.29
C HIS A 34 21.71 -20.23 -9.71
N PRO A 35 21.73 -21.31 -10.53
CA PRO A 35 21.07 -21.35 -11.83
C PRO A 35 19.56 -21.09 -11.73
N ASN A 36 18.97 -20.63 -12.83
CA ASN A 36 17.52 -20.47 -12.91
C ASN A 36 16.80 -21.81 -12.85
N LEU A 37 15.68 -21.85 -12.13
CA LEU A 37 14.76 -22.99 -12.08
C LEU A 37 13.44 -22.65 -12.75
N PRO A 38 12.74 -23.65 -13.32
CA PRO A 38 11.42 -23.44 -13.88
C PRO A 38 10.41 -23.10 -12.77
N ALA A 39 9.58 -22.09 -13.02
CA ALA A 39 8.43 -21.78 -12.18
C ALA A 39 7.23 -22.69 -12.52
N ALA A 40 6.22 -22.71 -11.65
CA ALA A 40 4.97 -23.42 -11.92
C ALA A 40 4.27 -22.89 -13.17
N LYS A 41 3.39 -23.71 -13.75
CA LYS A 41 2.56 -23.30 -14.89
C LYS A 41 1.74 -22.07 -14.51
N ASP A 42 1.72 -21.07 -15.41
CA ASP A 42 1.03 -19.79 -15.24
C ASP A 42 1.60 -18.88 -14.13
N ASP A 43 2.78 -19.20 -13.58
CA ASP A 43 3.54 -18.26 -12.77
C ASP A 43 4.23 -17.25 -13.69
N THR A 44 3.94 -15.97 -13.48
CA THR A 44 4.45 -14.87 -14.32
C THR A 44 5.52 -14.02 -13.62
N ASN A 45 5.96 -14.43 -12.44
CA ASN A 45 7.03 -13.76 -11.71
C ASN A 45 8.38 -14.01 -12.36
N ASN A 46 9.31 -13.08 -12.14
CA ASN A 46 10.71 -13.26 -12.48
C ASN A 46 11.50 -13.58 -11.21
N TYR A 47 12.13 -14.76 -11.19
CA TYR A 47 12.88 -15.23 -10.03
C TYR A 47 14.38 -15.20 -10.27
N ARG A 48 15.10 -14.95 -9.18
CA ARG A 48 16.53 -15.19 -9.05
C ARG A 48 16.76 -16.05 -7.83
N PHE A 49 17.89 -16.74 -7.82
CA PHE A 49 18.16 -17.78 -6.84
C PHE A 49 19.56 -17.63 -6.29
N GLY A 50 19.72 -17.94 -5.01
CA GLY A 50 21.04 -17.97 -4.41
C GLY A 50 21.02 -18.43 -2.97
N ARG A 51 22.15 -18.20 -2.31
CA ARG A 51 22.38 -18.55 -0.92
C ARG A 51 22.87 -17.35 -0.13
N ILE A 52 22.40 -17.23 1.11
CA ILE A 52 22.94 -16.31 2.12
C ILE A 52 23.18 -17.14 3.39
N GLY A 53 24.44 -17.21 3.83
CA GLY A 53 24.84 -18.11 4.90
C GLY A 53 24.45 -19.55 4.57
N GLU A 54 23.62 -20.15 5.43
CA GLU A 54 23.10 -21.51 5.26
C GLU A 54 21.71 -21.58 4.63
N HIS A 55 21.15 -20.45 4.19
CA HIS A 55 19.80 -20.38 3.64
C HIS A 55 19.80 -20.26 2.13
N ASP A 56 19.02 -21.11 1.46
CA ASP A 56 18.74 -20.99 0.04
C ASP A 56 17.52 -20.06 -0.15
N VAL A 57 17.75 -18.94 -0.84
CA VAL A 57 16.81 -17.81 -0.96
C VAL A 57 16.34 -17.67 -2.41
N VAL A 58 15.02 -17.54 -2.58
CA VAL A 58 14.40 -17.18 -3.86
C VAL A 58 14.03 -15.70 -3.86
N ILE A 59 14.57 -14.94 -4.81
CA ILE A 59 14.28 -13.51 -4.98
C ILE A 59 13.21 -13.36 -6.05
N ALA A 60 12.06 -12.77 -5.69
CA ALA A 60 11.01 -12.42 -6.63
C ALA A 60 10.99 -10.91 -6.87
N VAL A 61 10.87 -10.52 -8.14
CA VAL A 61 10.72 -9.11 -8.52
C VAL A 61 9.31 -8.85 -9.01
N LEU A 62 8.69 -7.83 -8.43
CA LEU A 62 7.37 -7.38 -8.84
C LEU A 62 7.44 -6.75 -10.23
N LYS A 63 6.40 -6.94 -11.04
CA LYS A 63 6.31 -6.30 -12.36
C LYS A 63 6.18 -4.78 -12.26
N TYR A 64 5.51 -4.31 -11.21
CA TYR A 64 5.34 -2.91 -10.86
C TYR A 64 5.07 -2.84 -9.34
N ALA A 65 5.38 -1.69 -8.73
CA ALA A 65 5.13 -1.43 -7.32
C ALA A 65 3.63 -1.41 -6.99
N GLY A 66 3.29 -1.63 -5.72
CA GLY A 66 1.92 -1.64 -5.22
C GLY A 66 1.47 -2.98 -4.63
N THR A 67 0.33 -2.95 -3.93
CA THR A 67 -0.18 -4.09 -3.14
C THR A 67 -0.64 -5.27 -4.00
N ALA A 68 -1.42 -5.03 -5.06
CA ALA A 68 -1.97 -6.10 -5.91
C ALA A 68 -0.89 -6.93 -6.66
N PRO A 69 0.14 -6.30 -7.26
CA PRO A 69 1.29 -7.03 -7.81
C PRO A 69 2.02 -7.86 -6.76
N ALA A 70 2.17 -7.30 -5.56
CA ALA A 70 2.87 -7.94 -4.46
C ALA A 70 2.11 -9.17 -3.94
N ALA A 71 0.77 -9.07 -3.81
CA ALA A 71 -0.12 -10.19 -3.50
C ALA A 71 -0.03 -11.30 -4.58
N THR A 72 -0.15 -10.90 -5.85
CA THR A 72 -0.05 -11.84 -6.99
C THR A 72 1.30 -12.56 -7.00
N ALA A 73 2.37 -11.83 -6.72
CA ALA A 73 3.71 -12.39 -6.67
C ALA A 73 3.86 -13.39 -5.52
N ALA A 74 3.35 -13.08 -4.32
CA ALA A 74 3.38 -13.97 -3.16
C ALA A 74 2.60 -15.27 -3.40
N THR A 75 1.41 -15.18 -4.01
CA THR A 75 0.60 -16.36 -4.38
C THR A 75 1.35 -17.27 -5.36
N ASN A 76 1.90 -16.68 -6.41
CA ASN A 76 2.69 -17.41 -7.40
C ASN A 76 3.94 -18.05 -6.80
N LEU A 77 4.64 -17.30 -5.94
CA LEU A 77 5.84 -17.78 -5.24
C LEU A 77 5.51 -18.97 -4.35
N SER A 78 4.46 -18.88 -3.53
CA SER A 78 4.04 -19.96 -2.64
C SER A 78 3.66 -21.23 -3.40
N ARG A 79 3.10 -21.08 -4.61
CA ARG A 79 2.78 -22.20 -5.51
C ARG A 79 4.02 -22.81 -6.16
N SER A 80 4.97 -21.98 -6.60
CA SER A 80 6.19 -22.45 -7.29
C SER A 80 7.24 -23.02 -6.33
N PHE A 81 7.28 -22.55 -5.09
CA PHE A 81 8.29 -22.88 -4.08
C PHE A 81 7.60 -23.40 -2.81
N PRO A 82 7.21 -24.68 -2.78
CA PRO A 82 6.31 -25.22 -1.76
C PRO A 82 6.95 -25.30 -0.37
N ASN A 83 8.28 -25.20 -0.25
CA ASN A 83 8.99 -25.23 1.04
C ASN A 83 9.30 -23.84 1.61
N VAL A 84 8.87 -22.77 0.94
CA VAL A 84 9.01 -21.41 1.46
C VAL A 84 8.18 -21.27 2.73
N ARG A 85 8.82 -20.75 3.78
CA ARG A 85 8.27 -20.56 5.12
C ARG A 85 7.81 -19.13 5.31
N PHE A 86 8.64 -18.19 4.87
CA PHE A 86 8.35 -16.76 4.97
C PHE A 86 9.09 -15.91 3.94
N GLY A 87 8.63 -14.68 3.78
CA GLY A 87 9.28 -13.66 2.97
C GLY A 87 9.97 -12.55 3.74
N LEU A 88 10.97 -11.97 3.10
CA LEU A 88 11.52 -10.66 3.41
C LEU A 88 11.03 -9.70 2.33
N ILE A 89 10.25 -8.69 2.70
CA ILE A 89 9.90 -7.58 1.80
C ILE A 89 10.95 -6.52 2.02
N VAL A 90 11.95 -6.48 1.14
CA VAL A 90 13.13 -5.62 1.30
C VAL A 90 13.16 -4.61 0.18
N GLY A 91 13.24 -3.34 0.55
CA GLY A 91 13.31 -2.28 -0.42
C GLY A 91 13.50 -0.92 0.21
N THR A 92 13.19 0.09 -0.57
CA THR A 92 13.17 1.48 -0.12
C THR A 92 11.83 1.82 0.49
N GLY A 93 11.83 2.77 1.42
CA GLY A 93 10.63 3.33 2.02
C GLY A 93 10.87 4.77 2.46
N ASP A 94 9.80 5.41 2.88
CA ASP A 94 9.85 6.80 3.29
C ASP A 94 9.73 6.91 4.81
N GLY A 95 10.66 7.63 5.43
CA GLY A 95 10.74 7.77 6.87
C GLY A 95 9.74 8.79 7.40
N ALA A 96 9.19 8.52 8.58
CA ALA A 96 8.39 9.48 9.33
C ALA A 96 9.19 9.95 10.55
N PRO A 97 10.09 10.94 10.43
CA PRO A 97 10.91 11.37 11.56
C PRO A 97 10.05 11.99 12.66
N GLY A 98 10.48 11.80 13.92
CA GLY A 98 9.90 12.50 15.06
C GLY A 98 10.49 13.89 15.21
N ARG A 99 10.30 14.47 16.41
CA ARG A 99 11.05 15.67 16.79
C ARG A 99 12.55 15.36 16.80
N PRO A 100 13.41 16.30 16.40
CA PRO A 100 14.86 16.13 16.47
C PRO A 100 15.31 15.60 17.84
N HIS A 101 16.17 14.59 17.83
CA HIS A 101 16.67 13.96 19.04
C HIS A 101 18.15 13.63 18.91
N ASN A 102 18.90 13.67 20.01
CA ASN A 102 20.34 13.33 20.03
C ASN A 102 20.60 11.82 20.09
N ASP A 103 19.55 11.00 20.09
CA ASP A 103 19.64 9.54 20.20
C ASP A 103 19.39 9.00 18.80
N PRO A 104 20.38 8.37 18.15
CA PRO A 104 20.23 7.84 16.80
C PRO A 104 19.03 6.90 16.66
N GLN A 105 18.61 6.21 17.73
CA GLN A 105 17.46 5.31 17.70
C GLN A 105 16.11 6.03 17.61
N LYS A 106 16.07 7.34 17.94
CA LYS A 106 14.86 8.17 17.92
C LYS A 106 14.85 9.22 16.80
N ASP A 107 15.93 9.31 16.04
CA ASP A 107 16.16 10.33 15.03
C ASP A 107 16.33 9.66 13.66
N ILE A 108 15.22 9.41 12.96
CA ILE A 108 15.19 8.71 11.67
C ILE A 108 15.82 9.58 10.57
N ARG A 109 16.82 9.04 9.88
CA ARG A 109 17.58 9.70 8.82
C ARG A 109 17.50 8.97 7.48
N LEU A 110 17.77 9.69 6.39
CA LEU A 110 18.00 9.04 5.10
C LEU A 110 19.17 8.06 5.23
N GLY A 111 19.03 6.88 4.62
CA GLY A 111 19.98 5.77 4.73
C GLY A 111 19.81 4.87 5.96
N ASP A 112 19.02 5.28 6.96
CA ASP A 112 18.66 4.39 8.07
C ASP A 112 17.80 3.23 7.58
N VAL A 113 17.67 2.19 8.43
CA VAL A 113 16.87 1.02 8.14
C VAL A 113 15.76 0.88 9.16
N ILE A 114 14.54 0.66 8.67
CA ILE A 114 13.35 0.41 9.47
C ILE A 114 12.90 -1.02 9.25
N VAL A 115 12.62 -1.71 10.35
CA VAL A 115 12.15 -3.09 10.37
C VAL A 115 10.77 -3.12 11.01
N SER A 116 9.81 -3.77 10.34
CA SER A 116 8.47 -3.94 10.90
C SER A 116 8.55 -4.69 12.23
N SER A 117 8.02 -4.11 13.30
CA SER A 117 8.00 -4.73 14.62
C SER A 117 6.57 -4.79 15.18
N PRO A 118 6.09 -5.96 15.60
CA PRO A 118 4.79 -6.07 16.26
C PRO A 118 4.73 -5.24 17.55
N SER A 119 3.57 -4.64 17.79
CA SER A 119 3.15 -4.05 19.05
C SER A 119 1.98 -4.86 19.66
N SER A 120 1.45 -4.43 20.81
CA SER A 120 0.24 -5.03 21.38
C SER A 120 -0.99 -4.91 20.47
N GLU A 121 -1.01 -3.86 19.64
CA GLU A 121 -2.15 -3.48 18.81
C GLU A 121 -1.98 -3.95 17.36
N TYR A 122 -0.74 -3.93 16.86
CA TYR A 122 -0.42 -4.18 15.46
C TYR A 122 0.62 -5.28 15.30
N SER A 123 0.57 -5.99 14.20
CA SER A 123 1.55 -7.02 13.89
C SER A 123 2.87 -6.50 13.32
N GLY A 124 2.98 -5.20 13.07
CA GLY A 124 4.20 -4.55 12.59
C GLY A 124 4.04 -3.76 11.30
N ALA A 125 2.89 -3.92 10.63
CA ALA A 125 2.46 -3.02 9.57
C ALA A 125 0.94 -2.82 9.61
N ILE A 126 0.48 -1.75 8.94
CA ILE A 126 -0.92 -1.36 8.83
C ILE A 126 -1.19 -0.83 7.43
N GLN A 127 -2.25 -1.32 6.77
CA GLN A 127 -2.73 -0.68 5.55
C GLN A 127 -3.61 0.52 5.90
N TYR A 128 -3.19 1.74 5.55
CA TYR A 128 -3.85 2.97 6.03
C TYR A 128 -4.78 3.63 4.99
N ASP A 129 -4.73 3.24 3.72
CA ASP A 129 -5.51 3.83 2.62
C ASP A 129 -6.86 3.13 2.39
N LEU A 130 -6.96 1.86 2.76
CA LEU A 130 -8.23 1.12 2.79
C LEU A 130 -8.85 1.33 4.17
N GLY A 131 -9.92 2.12 4.26
CA GLY A 131 -10.70 2.34 5.49
C GLY A 131 -11.37 1.08 6.09
N LYS A 132 -10.84 -0.12 5.82
CA LYS A 132 -11.18 -1.39 6.43
C LYS A 132 -10.22 -1.65 7.59
N SER A 133 -10.81 -2.08 8.71
CA SER A 133 -10.24 -2.75 9.87
C SER A 133 -8.71 -2.87 9.94
N LEU A 134 -8.17 -2.42 11.07
CA LEU A 134 -6.85 -2.70 11.64
C LEU A 134 -6.66 -4.23 11.85
N GLU A 135 -6.69 -5.03 10.79
CA GLU A 135 -6.43 -6.46 10.89
C GLU A 135 -4.95 -6.65 11.24
N LYS A 136 -4.71 -7.43 12.29
CA LYS A 136 -3.37 -7.84 12.69
C LYS A 136 -2.81 -8.72 11.57
N GLY A 137 -2.04 -8.14 10.65
CA GLY A 137 -1.29 -8.89 9.62
C GLY A 137 -0.39 -9.98 10.22
N LYS A 138 0.13 -10.89 9.42
CA LYS A 138 0.94 -12.03 9.88
C LYS A 138 2.43 -11.78 9.72
N PHE A 139 2.92 -10.69 10.30
CA PHE A 139 4.35 -10.42 10.27
C PHE A 139 5.09 -11.29 11.29
N ILE A 140 6.20 -11.87 10.86
CA ILE A 140 6.98 -12.76 11.70
C ILE A 140 7.85 -11.95 12.63
N ARG A 141 7.82 -12.31 13.92
CA ARG A 141 8.82 -11.88 14.89
C ARG A 141 9.95 -12.91 14.92
N LEU A 142 10.97 -12.69 14.11
CA LEU A 142 12.17 -13.52 14.19
C LEU A 142 12.89 -13.15 15.50
N ARG A 143 12.81 -14.03 16.51
CA ARG A 143 13.54 -13.87 17.78
C ARG A 143 15.03 -14.12 17.53
N GLY A 144 15.74 -13.04 17.23
CA GLY A 144 17.18 -12.94 17.30
C GLY A 144 17.50 -11.57 17.87
N ASP A 145 17.70 -11.49 19.19
CA ASP A 145 17.98 -10.28 19.97
C ASP A 145 19.31 -9.58 19.62
N ALA A 146 19.82 -9.75 18.41
CA ALA A 146 20.87 -8.88 17.93
C ALA A 146 20.19 -7.59 17.47
N GLN A 147 20.16 -6.56 18.34
CA GLN A 147 20.20 -5.19 17.83
C GLN A 147 21.33 -5.15 16.81
N LEU A 148 20.98 -5.16 15.53
CA LEU A 148 21.97 -5.20 14.47
C LEU A 148 22.79 -3.92 14.55
N ASP A 149 24.10 -4.09 14.66
CA ASP A 149 25.05 -2.99 14.74
C ASP A 149 25.20 -2.36 13.35
N GLY A 150 24.94 -1.06 13.27
CA GLY A 150 25.11 -0.24 12.07
C GLY A 150 26.47 -0.42 11.40
N TYR A 151 27.53 -0.70 12.17
CA TYR A 151 28.87 -0.89 11.64
C TYR A 151 28.98 -2.11 10.70
N GLN A 152 28.23 -3.18 10.98
CA GLN A 152 28.21 -4.37 10.13
C GLN A 152 27.50 -4.09 8.79
N ILE A 153 26.49 -3.22 8.82
CA ILE A 153 25.77 -2.73 7.64
C ILE A 153 26.74 -1.98 6.73
N GLU A 154 27.42 -0.98 7.30
CA GLU A 154 28.41 -0.16 6.60
C GLU A 154 29.48 -1.05 5.95
N THR A 155 30.01 -2.03 6.68
CA THR A 155 31.01 -2.97 6.15
C THR A 155 30.50 -3.79 4.97
N LEU A 156 29.25 -4.24 5.00
CA LEU A 156 28.65 -5.02 3.92
C LEU A 156 28.37 -4.17 2.69
N VAL A 157 27.90 -2.93 2.88
CA VAL A 157 27.74 -1.95 1.80
C VAL A 157 29.09 -1.67 1.13
N ASP A 158 30.14 -1.43 1.92
CA ASP A 158 31.49 -1.14 1.41
C ASP A 158 32.06 -2.30 0.59
N LYS A 159 31.86 -3.54 1.05
CA LYS A 159 32.23 -4.73 0.27
C LYS A 159 31.48 -4.82 -1.06
N LEU A 160 30.20 -4.47 -1.08
CA LEU A 160 29.41 -4.50 -2.32
C LEU A 160 29.86 -3.41 -3.28
N VAL A 161 30.04 -2.18 -2.78
CA VAL A 161 30.52 -1.04 -3.55
C VAL A 161 31.91 -1.31 -4.13
N ALA A 162 32.82 -1.89 -3.35
CA ALA A 162 34.14 -2.28 -3.84
C ALA A 162 34.07 -3.35 -4.96
N LYS A 163 33.09 -4.26 -4.88
CA LYS A 163 32.86 -5.30 -5.90
C LYS A 163 32.20 -4.73 -7.16
N TYR A 164 31.36 -3.69 -7.02
CA TYR A 164 30.62 -3.06 -8.11
C TYR A 164 30.70 -1.52 -8.00
N PRO A 165 31.84 -0.90 -8.36
CA PRO A 165 32.06 0.54 -8.14
C PRO A 165 31.05 1.46 -8.84
N GLU A 166 30.53 1.02 -10.00
CA GLU A 166 29.58 1.77 -10.82
C GLU A 166 28.11 1.53 -10.43
N SER A 167 27.84 0.91 -9.27
CA SER A 167 26.46 0.55 -8.88
C SER A 167 25.61 1.71 -8.39
N GLY A 168 26.22 2.86 -8.06
CA GLY A 168 25.55 3.99 -7.42
C GLY A 168 25.22 3.76 -5.94
N PHE A 169 25.61 2.63 -5.34
CA PHE A 169 25.32 2.28 -3.93
C PHE A 169 26.18 3.01 -2.88
N HIS A 170 26.90 4.05 -3.30
CA HIS A 170 27.76 4.84 -2.42
C HIS A 170 26.93 5.64 -1.41
N TYR A 171 27.48 5.85 -0.22
CA TYR A 171 26.87 6.75 0.75
C TYR A 171 26.83 8.18 0.17
N PRO A 172 25.64 8.82 0.06
CA PRO A 172 25.52 10.11 -0.61
C PRO A 172 26.26 11.25 0.08
N GLY A 173 26.36 11.24 1.42
CA GLY A 173 26.84 12.36 2.23
C GLY A 173 25.75 12.91 3.17
N ASP A 174 26.11 13.38 4.36
CA ASP A 174 25.16 13.89 5.34
C ASP A 174 24.58 15.26 4.95
N GLU A 175 25.28 16.01 4.10
CA GLU A 175 24.82 17.25 3.48
C GLU A 175 23.60 17.04 2.57
N PHE A 176 23.37 15.81 2.11
CA PHE A 176 22.21 15.42 1.29
C PHE A 176 21.07 14.83 2.12
N ASP A 177 21.21 14.69 3.44
CA ASP A 177 20.11 14.35 4.36
C ASP A 177 19.38 15.63 4.79
N LYS A 178 18.43 16.05 3.94
CA LYS A 178 17.63 17.27 4.14
C LYS A 178 16.22 16.92 4.59
N LEU A 179 15.89 17.29 5.84
CA LEU A 179 14.54 17.20 6.38
C LEU A 179 13.97 18.62 6.49
N PHE A 180 12.89 18.89 5.77
CA PHE A 180 12.19 20.17 5.83
C PHE A 180 11.10 20.16 6.90
N ALA A 181 10.83 21.32 7.49
CA ALA A 181 9.72 21.49 8.40
C ALA A 181 8.41 21.18 7.68
N SER A 182 7.45 20.54 8.34
CA SER A 182 6.25 20.03 7.67
C SER A 182 5.38 21.08 7.00
N LYS A 183 5.50 22.34 7.41
CA LYS A 183 4.78 23.48 6.80
C LYS A 183 5.54 24.13 5.65
N TYR A 184 6.78 23.73 5.40
CA TYR A 184 7.60 24.26 4.32
C TYR A 184 7.17 23.59 3.01
N LEU A 185 6.66 24.40 2.08
CA LEU A 185 6.26 23.92 0.76
C LEU A 185 7.45 23.97 -0.19
N HIS A 186 7.68 22.88 -0.91
CA HIS A 186 8.70 22.82 -1.95
C HIS A 186 8.50 23.93 -2.97
N VAL A 187 9.53 24.76 -3.17
CA VAL A 187 9.53 25.80 -4.19
C VAL A 187 9.84 25.14 -5.53
N LYS A 188 8.83 24.99 -6.39
CA LYS A 188 9.02 24.49 -7.76
C LYS A 188 9.56 25.62 -8.64
N ASP A 189 10.60 25.34 -9.40
CA ASP A 189 10.93 26.13 -10.58
C ASP A 189 10.01 25.69 -11.73
N GLU A 190 9.52 26.61 -12.56
CA GLU A 190 8.75 26.25 -13.76
C GLU A 190 9.65 25.62 -14.85
N GLU A 191 10.98 25.80 -14.75
CA GLU A 191 11.97 25.34 -15.73
C GLU A 191 12.93 24.25 -15.23
N ALA A 192 13.00 23.97 -13.92
CA ALA A 192 13.83 22.91 -13.36
C ALA A 192 13.04 21.61 -13.21
N ASP A 193 13.71 20.47 -13.42
CA ASP A 193 13.16 19.15 -13.11
C ASP A 193 12.56 19.17 -11.68
N GLU A 194 11.43 18.47 -11.47
CA GLU A 194 10.71 18.33 -10.17
C GLU A 194 11.57 17.75 -9.02
N GLU A 195 12.87 17.62 -9.22
CA GLU A 195 13.83 16.79 -8.51
C GLU A 195 14.90 17.60 -7.77
N CYS A 196 14.98 18.91 -8.01
CA CYS A 196 16.08 19.73 -7.51
C CYS A 196 15.62 20.74 -6.44
N CYS A 197 15.96 20.48 -5.18
CA CYS A 197 15.75 21.41 -4.07
C CYS A 197 16.75 22.58 -4.05
N THR A 198 17.33 22.98 -5.19
CA THR A 198 18.32 24.06 -5.29
C THR A 198 17.75 25.43 -4.97
N LEU A 199 16.45 25.62 -5.17
CA LEU A 199 15.73 26.85 -4.82
C LEU A 199 15.11 26.82 -3.42
N CYS A 200 15.13 25.66 -2.76
CA CYS A 200 14.63 25.55 -1.39
C CYS A 200 15.69 26.12 -0.44
N GLU A 201 15.32 27.18 0.26
CA GLU A 201 16.19 27.84 1.23
C GLU A 201 16.46 26.95 2.44
N ASP A 202 17.69 27.00 2.94
CA ASP A 202 18.10 26.26 4.16
C ASP A 202 17.29 26.68 5.41
N GLU A 203 16.59 27.81 5.35
CA GLU A 203 15.69 28.30 6.41
C GLU A 203 14.52 27.34 6.69
N GLY A 204 14.11 26.55 5.70
CA GLY A 204 13.07 25.53 5.85
C GLY A 204 13.56 24.24 6.53
N LEU A 205 14.87 24.07 6.70
CA LEU A 205 15.46 22.83 7.22
C LEU A 205 15.27 22.70 8.73
N VAL A 206 14.86 21.50 9.15
CA VAL A 206 14.82 21.13 10.55
C VAL A 206 16.24 21.00 11.07
N GLN A 207 16.57 21.83 12.06
CA GLN A 207 17.87 21.79 12.73
C GLN A 207 18.05 20.48 13.50
N ARG A 208 19.04 19.69 13.08
CA ARG A 208 19.40 18.39 13.69
C ARG A 208 20.88 18.39 14.01
N LYS A 209 21.25 17.85 15.18
CA LYS A 209 22.66 17.70 15.56
C LYS A 209 23.34 16.68 14.65
N GLN A 210 24.56 16.93 14.20
CA GLN A 210 25.32 15.97 13.42
C GLN A 210 25.55 14.66 14.21
N ARG A 211 25.37 13.51 13.56
CA ARG A 211 25.71 12.21 14.15
C ARG A 211 27.22 12.08 14.26
N LYS A 212 27.70 11.38 15.29
CA LYS A 212 29.13 11.08 15.45
C LYS A 212 29.68 10.29 14.25
N ASN A 213 28.90 9.32 13.76
CA ASN A 213 29.21 8.50 12.60
C ASN A 213 28.03 8.63 11.61
N PRO A 214 28.03 9.62 10.70
CA PRO A 214 26.91 9.87 9.81
C PRO A 214 26.70 8.75 8.78
N ARG A 215 27.77 8.06 8.38
CA ARG A 215 27.74 6.93 7.44
C ARG A 215 27.16 5.65 8.01
N THR A 216 27.19 5.50 9.34
CA THR A 216 26.71 4.30 10.02
C THR A 216 25.18 4.39 10.19
N PRO A 217 24.38 3.58 9.48
CA PRO A 217 22.93 3.66 9.56
C PRO A 217 22.41 3.16 10.91
N ALA A 218 21.38 3.82 11.43
CA ALA A 218 20.62 3.34 12.57
C ALA A 218 19.56 2.32 12.11
N VAL A 219 19.29 1.32 12.95
CA VAL A 219 18.22 0.35 12.72
C VAL A 219 17.08 0.64 13.69
N HIS A 220 15.92 1.02 13.17
CA HIS A 220 14.72 1.30 13.94
C HIS A 220 13.70 0.17 13.79
N TYR A 221 12.90 -0.04 14.83
CA TYR A 221 11.87 -1.05 14.89
C TYR A 221 10.53 -0.38 15.19
N GLY A 222 9.51 -0.63 14.39
CA GLY A 222 8.21 -0.02 14.62
C GLY A 222 7.19 -0.32 13.55
N LEU A 223 6.09 0.43 13.60
CA LEU A 223 4.95 0.26 12.71
C LEU A 223 5.22 0.87 11.34
N ILE A 224 4.97 0.10 10.29
CA ILE A 224 5.07 0.53 8.90
C ILE A 224 3.67 0.73 8.31
N GLY A 225 3.41 1.91 7.75
CA GLY A 225 2.18 2.23 7.03
C GLY A 225 2.28 1.82 5.56
N CYS A 226 1.30 1.09 5.08
CA CYS A 226 1.25 0.53 3.74
C CYS A 226 0.06 1.12 2.96
N ALA A 227 0.26 1.46 1.69
CA ALA A 227 -0.81 1.96 0.82
C ALA A 227 -0.55 1.69 -0.65
N ASN A 228 -1.55 1.92 -1.50
CA ASN A 228 -1.41 1.81 -2.95
C ASN A 228 -0.75 3.03 -3.61
N GLN A 229 -0.54 4.11 -2.86
CA GLN A 229 0.01 5.36 -3.37
C GLN A 229 1.13 5.87 -2.47
N VAL A 230 2.14 6.49 -3.10
CA VAL A 230 3.22 7.19 -2.39
C VAL A 230 2.61 8.33 -1.58
N LEU A 231 2.93 8.39 -0.28
CA LEU A 231 2.56 9.52 0.56
C LEU A 231 3.51 10.69 0.33
N GLN A 232 3.02 11.80 -0.22
CA GLN A 232 3.79 13.05 -0.44
C GLN A 232 3.14 14.22 0.30
N ASN A 233 2.85 14.02 1.58
CA ASN A 233 2.21 15.03 2.42
C ASN A 233 2.76 14.94 3.85
N SER A 234 3.63 15.89 4.18
CA SER A 234 4.28 16.00 5.49
C SER A 234 3.28 16.17 6.65
N GLY A 235 2.18 16.90 6.42
CA GLY A 235 1.12 17.08 7.42
C GLY A 235 0.38 15.78 7.74
N LEU A 236 0.00 15.03 6.69
CA LEU A 236 -0.64 13.73 6.85
C LEU A 236 0.32 12.69 7.44
N ARG A 237 1.59 12.68 7.01
CA ARG A 237 2.66 11.87 7.59
C ARG A 237 2.77 12.09 9.09
N ASP A 238 2.86 13.34 9.54
CA ASP A 238 3.01 13.68 10.96
C ASP A 238 1.76 13.29 11.76
N LYS A 239 0.57 13.51 11.19
CA LYS A 239 -0.71 13.09 11.79
C LYS A 239 -0.75 11.57 11.98
N LEU A 240 -0.45 10.80 10.94
CA LEU A 240 -0.45 9.33 10.98
C LEU A 240 0.63 8.78 11.93
N ARG A 241 1.80 9.41 11.98
CA ARG A 241 2.83 9.11 13.00
C ARG A 241 2.31 9.34 14.41
N GLN A 242 1.64 10.46 14.66
CA GLN A 242 1.15 10.80 15.99
C GLN A 242 0.00 9.92 16.43
N GLU A 243 -0.96 9.65 15.54
CA GLU A 243 -2.18 8.91 15.85
C GLU A 243 -1.95 7.40 15.92
N LEU A 244 -1.10 6.86 15.05
CA LEU A 244 -0.92 5.41 14.89
C LEU A 244 0.48 4.92 15.28
N GLY A 245 1.44 5.81 15.50
CA GLY A 245 2.83 5.44 15.77
C GLY A 245 3.60 4.96 14.53
N ILE A 246 3.13 5.28 13.32
CA ILE A 246 3.81 4.91 12.07
C ILE A 246 5.16 5.62 11.97
N ILE A 247 6.21 4.85 11.66
CA ILE A 247 7.59 5.36 11.52
C ILE A 247 8.15 5.27 10.10
N CYS A 248 7.48 4.51 9.22
CA CYS A 248 7.87 4.31 7.82
C CYS A 248 6.62 4.14 6.96
N PHE A 249 6.67 4.60 5.72
CA PHE A 249 5.64 4.37 4.71
C PHE A 249 6.20 3.57 3.53
N GLU A 250 5.39 2.66 2.98
CA GLU A 250 5.73 1.80 1.83
C GLU A 250 4.47 1.41 1.03
N MET A 251 4.64 0.69 -0.09
CA MET A 251 3.56 0.45 -1.05
C MET A 251 3.20 -1.01 -1.35
N GLU A 252 3.95 -2.00 -0.85
CA GLU A 252 3.79 -3.39 -1.28
C GLU A 252 3.11 -4.25 -0.22
N ALA A 253 3.54 -4.13 1.04
CA ALA A 253 3.24 -5.08 2.08
C ALA A 253 1.75 -5.16 2.43
N GLY A 254 0.97 -4.12 2.14
CA GLY A 254 -0.50 -4.12 2.21
C GLY A 254 -1.14 -5.32 1.53
N GLY A 255 -0.61 -5.76 0.39
CA GLY A 255 -1.15 -6.90 -0.35
C GLY A 255 -0.73 -8.27 0.20
N LEU A 256 0.27 -8.32 1.08
CA LEU A 256 0.80 -9.56 1.64
C LEU A 256 0.37 -9.79 3.09
N MET A 257 -0.16 -8.76 3.77
CA MET A 257 -0.38 -8.75 5.23
C MET A 257 -1.15 -9.95 5.76
N ASN A 258 -2.09 -10.50 4.99
CA ASN A 258 -3.02 -11.52 5.47
C ASN A 258 -2.65 -12.95 5.03
N ASP A 259 -1.97 -13.09 3.90
CA ASP A 259 -1.84 -14.37 3.19
C ASP A 259 -0.42 -14.88 3.10
N PHE A 260 0.59 -14.04 3.39
CA PHE A 260 1.98 -14.43 3.27
C PHE A 260 2.79 -14.01 4.51
N PRO A 261 3.31 -14.97 5.30
CA PRO A 261 4.17 -14.66 6.44
C PRO A 261 5.40 -13.89 5.96
N CYS A 262 5.59 -12.67 6.46
CA CYS A 262 6.72 -11.87 6.01
C CYS A 262 7.29 -10.94 7.09
N LEU A 263 8.48 -10.40 6.83
CA LEU A 263 9.09 -9.31 7.56
C LEU A 263 9.38 -8.17 6.58
N ILE A 264 9.01 -6.94 6.93
CA ILE A 264 9.27 -5.77 6.10
C ILE A 264 10.56 -5.09 6.57
N ILE A 265 11.44 -4.79 5.63
CA ILE A 265 12.73 -4.14 5.86
C ILE A 265 12.86 -3.00 4.85
N ARG A 266 12.88 -1.76 5.33
CA ARG A 266 12.91 -0.56 4.48
C ARG A 266 14.15 0.27 4.77
N GLY A 267 14.93 0.56 3.74
CA GLY A 267 15.94 1.60 3.78
C GLY A 267 15.29 2.93 3.47
N ILE A 268 15.62 3.97 4.23
CA ILE A 268 14.93 5.25 4.13
C ILE A 268 15.54 6.10 3.01
N SER A 269 14.75 6.39 1.97
CA SER A 269 15.18 7.22 0.84
C SER A 269 14.47 8.57 0.76
N ASN A 270 13.31 8.75 1.39
CA ASN A 270 12.63 10.04 1.48
C ASN A 270 11.92 10.22 2.83
N TYR A 271 11.21 11.34 2.98
CA TYR A 271 10.48 11.70 4.20
C TYR A 271 8.97 11.91 4.01
N CYS A 272 8.35 11.35 2.96
CA CYS A 272 6.93 11.59 2.63
C CYS A 272 6.54 13.08 2.53
N ASP A 273 7.46 13.95 2.15
CA ASP A 273 7.17 15.34 1.81
C ASP A 273 7.30 15.56 0.30
N SER A 274 7.17 16.81 -0.13
CA SER A 274 7.30 17.17 -1.54
C SER A 274 8.75 17.23 -2.04
N HIS A 275 9.75 17.04 -1.18
CA HIS A 275 11.18 17.11 -1.50
C HIS A 275 11.73 15.71 -1.77
N LYS A 276 11.49 15.18 -2.98
CA LYS A 276 11.98 13.86 -3.36
C LYS A 276 13.50 13.82 -3.39
N ASN A 277 14.09 12.73 -2.88
CA ASN A 277 15.52 12.54 -2.83
C ASN A 277 15.94 11.22 -3.50
N LYS A 278 16.06 11.25 -4.82
CA LYS A 278 16.46 10.06 -5.60
C LYS A 278 17.89 9.62 -5.33
N GLN A 279 18.77 10.53 -4.90
CA GLN A 279 20.19 10.22 -4.65
C GLN A 279 20.36 9.19 -3.53
N TRP A 280 19.46 9.17 -2.55
CA TRP A 280 19.49 8.19 -1.47
C TRP A 280 18.90 6.83 -1.84
N GLN A 281 18.11 6.73 -2.91
CA GLN A 281 17.39 5.49 -3.24
C GLN A 281 18.33 4.28 -3.44
N PRO A 282 19.45 4.38 -4.19
CA PRO A 282 20.39 3.26 -4.31
C PRO A 282 21.01 2.89 -2.96
N TYR A 283 21.49 3.87 -2.19
CA TYR A 283 22.10 3.63 -0.88
C TYR A 283 21.10 3.00 0.10
N ALA A 284 19.88 3.52 0.17
CA ALA A 284 18.80 2.99 1.00
C ALA A 284 18.46 1.54 0.62
N ALA A 285 18.39 1.22 -0.68
CA ALA A 285 18.13 -0.14 -1.14
C ALA A 285 19.23 -1.12 -0.69
N VAL A 286 20.51 -0.75 -0.84
CA VAL A 286 21.63 -1.59 -0.37
C VAL A 286 21.69 -1.63 1.14
N ALA A 287 21.40 -0.54 1.83
CA ALA A 287 21.38 -0.48 3.29
C ALA A 287 20.33 -1.45 3.80
N ALA A 288 19.08 -1.42 3.33
CA ALA A 288 18.04 -2.39 3.70
C ALA A 288 18.48 -3.85 3.48
N ALA A 289 19.03 -4.13 2.30
CA ALA A 289 19.49 -5.46 1.90
C ALA A 289 20.67 -5.96 2.76
N ALA A 290 21.66 -5.11 3.01
CA ALA A 290 22.86 -5.39 3.78
C ALA A 290 22.58 -5.45 5.29
N ALA A 291 21.82 -4.46 5.77
CA ALA A 291 21.61 -4.15 7.17
C ALA A 291 20.96 -5.27 7.91
N TYR A 292 19.82 -5.67 7.34
CA TYR A 292 18.90 -6.51 8.04
C TYR A 292 18.72 -7.80 7.28
N ALA A 293 18.42 -7.80 5.98
CA ALA A 293 18.11 -9.04 5.29
C ALA A 293 19.30 -10.03 5.25
N LYS A 294 20.46 -9.63 4.70
CA LYS A 294 21.65 -10.51 4.68
C LYS A 294 22.11 -10.90 6.08
N ARG A 295 22.18 -9.91 6.97
CA ARG A 295 22.71 -10.08 8.31
C ARG A 295 21.81 -10.97 9.17
N LEU A 296 20.49 -10.75 9.14
CA LEU A 296 19.49 -11.56 9.82
C LEU A 296 19.60 -13.03 9.38
N LEU A 297 19.65 -13.28 8.08
CA LEU A 297 19.80 -14.64 7.56
C LEU A 297 21.12 -15.29 7.95
N SER A 298 22.18 -14.49 8.16
CA SER A 298 23.46 -14.99 8.67
C SER A 298 23.46 -15.33 10.17
N VAL A 299 22.46 -14.86 10.94
CA VAL A 299 22.32 -15.15 12.39
C VAL A 299 21.30 -16.25 12.63
N ILE A 300 20.22 -16.26 11.86
CA ILE A 300 19.17 -17.27 12.00
C ILE A 300 19.72 -18.60 11.53
N VAL A 301 19.64 -19.62 12.38
CA VAL A 301 20.04 -20.98 11.98
C VAL A 301 18.92 -21.66 11.19
N PRO A 302 19.22 -22.54 10.22
CA PRO A 302 18.21 -23.24 9.41
C PRO A 302 17.13 -23.97 10.23
N ARG A 303 17.48 -24.46 11.42
CA ARG A 303 16.52 -25.11 12.33
C ARG A 303 15.35 -24.19 12.71
N ILE A 304 15.61 -22.91 12.97
CA ILE A 304 14.56 -21.94 13.33
C ILE A 304 13.61 -21.74 12.13
N VAL A 305 14.16 -21.64 10.93
CA VAL A 305 13.36 -21.51 9.69
C VAL A 305 12.52 -22.76 9.44
N ALA A 306 13.08 -23.94 9.69
CA ALA A 306 12.38 -25.22 9.51
C ALA A 306 11.23 -25.44 10.51
N GLU A 307 11.28 -24.80 11.70
CA GLU A 307 10.21 -24.83 12.70
C GLU A 307 9.02 -23.94 12.32
N GLU A 308 9.20 -23.00 11.39
CA GLU A 308 8.12 -22.17 10.88
C GLU A 308 7.16 -22.97 9.99
N LYS A 309 5.88 -22.56 9.99
CA LYS A 309 4.88 -23.14 9.09
C LYS A 309 5.20 -22.82 7.64
N LEU A 310 4.72 -23.65 6.72
CA LEU A 310 4.80 -23.34 5.29
C LEU A 310 3.97 -22.09 4.99
N ALA A 311 4.48 -21.21 4.12
CA ALA A 311 3.74 -20.03 3.70
C ALA A 311 2.38 -20.42 3.08
N ALA A 312 2.36 -21.49 2.28
CA ALA A 312 1.13 -22.04 1.70
C ALA A 312 0.12 -22.55 2.74
N GLU A 313 0.59 -23.15 3.84
CA GLU A 313 -0.29 -23.58 4.94
C GLU A 313 -0.88 -22.38 5.69
N VAL A 314 -0.08 -21.35 5.93
CA VAL A 314 -0.54 -20.13 6.61
C VAL A 314 -1.58 -19.37 5.77
N ALA A 315 -1.46 -19.41 4.44
CA ALA A 315 -2.48 -18.93 3.51
C ALA A 315 -3.77 -19.77 3.64
N GLY A 316 -3.68 -21.10 3.55
CA GLY A 316 -4.85 -22.01 3.56
C GLY A 316 -5.61 -22.10 4.88
N ILE A 317 -4.95 -21.93 6.03
CA ILE A 317 -5.61 -21.85 7.36
C ILE A 317 -6.65 -20.72 7.38
N LEU A 318 -6.44 -19.64 6.62
CA LEU A 318 -7.35 -18.51 6.59
C LEU A 318 -8.50 -18.66 5.60
N GLU A 319 -8.40 -19.42 4.51
CA GLU A 319 -9.60 -19.76 3.71
C GLU A 319 -10.65 -20.46 4.60
N THR A 320 -10.18 -21.36 5.47
CA THR A 320 -11.03 -22.09 6.42
C THR A 320 -11.54 -21.18 7.55
N GLN A 321 -10.72 -20.26 8.07
CA GLN A 321 -11.17 -19.28 9.08
C GLN A 321 -12.04 -18.16 8.50
N THR A 322 -11.86 -17.76 7.25
CA THR A 322 -12.69 -16.77 6.54
C THR A 322 -14.10 -17.32 6.34
N PHE A 323 -14.21 -18.64 6.08
CA PHE A 323 -15.50 -19.34 6.04
C PHE A 323 -16.22 -19.32 7.40
N VAL A 324 -15.49 -19.58 8.50
CA VAL A 324 -16.04 -19.55 9.87
C VAL A 324 -16.35 -18.12 10.34
N LEU A 325 -15.49 -17.14 10.01
CA LEU A 325 -15.73 -15.71 10.26
C LEU A 325 -16.87 -15.17 9.39
N GLY A 326 -17.10 -15.72 8.20
CA GLY A 326 -18.25 -15.39 7.35
C GLY A 326 -19.58 -15.70 8.03
N GLN A 327 -19.64 -16.77 8.84
CA GLN A 327 -20.82 -17.09 9.64
C GLN A 327 -20.99 -16.20 10.88
N LEU A 328 -19.90 -15.68 11.45
CA LEU A 328 -19.93 -14.74 12.59
C LEU A 328 -20.13 -13.27 12.17
N LYS A 329 -19.77 -12.89 10.93
CA LYS A 329 -20.01 -11.56 10.34
C LYS A 329 -21.50 -11.23 10.20
N GLY A 330 -22.38 -12.23 10.15
CA GLY A 330 -23.83 -12.04 10.18
C GLY A 330 -24.34 -11.42 11.49
N SER A 331 -23.53 -11.39 12.56
CA SER A 331 -23.95 -10.90 13.89
C SER A 331 -23.13 -9.74 14.44
N VAL A 332 -22.08 -9.28 13.73
CA VAL A 332 -21.26 -8.11 14.14
C VAL A 332 -21.09 -7.13 12.98
N ALA A 333 -22.20 -6.68 12.40
CA ALA A 333 -22.25 -5.55 11.47
C ALA A 333 -22.72 -4.28 12.21
N LYS A 334 -22.04 -3.89 13.30
CA LYS A 334 -22.32 -2.63 14.06
C LYS A 334 -21.08 -2.00 14.69
N ALA A 335 -19.98 -1.93 13.94
CA ALA A 335 -18.87 -1.05 14.30
C ALA A 335 -18.30 -0.40 13.03
N GLU A 336 -19.06 0.54 12.46
CA GLU A 336 -18.52 1.52 11.53
C GLU A 336 -17.43 2.32 12.25
N VAL A 337 -16.23 2.38 11.66
CA VAL A 337 -15.31 3.48 11.93
C VAL A 337 -16.08 4.74 11.52
N LYS A 338 -16.46 5.53 12.52
CA LYS A 338 -17.27 6.73 12.36
C LYS A 338 -16.47 7.76 11.55
N LEU A 339 -16.66 7.75 10.22
CA LEU A 339 -16.30 8.89 9.37
C LEU A 339 -17.05 10.09 9.93
N ASP A 340 -16.34 11.18 10.23
CA ASP A 340 -16.98 12.42 10.68
C ASP A 340 -17.56 13.21 9.50
N LEU A 341 -18.33 12.55 8.63
CA LEU A 341 -19.22 13.19 7.66
C LEU A 341 -20.57 13.54 8.30
N ARG A 342 -20.67 13.55 9.64
CA ARG A 342 -21.89 13.71 10.44
C ARG A 342 -22.66 15.02 10.18
N GLY A 343 -22.06 15.97 9.47
CA GLY A 343 -22.70 17.21 9.03
C GLY A 343 -23.41 17.16 7.69
N LEU A 344 -23.21 16.13 6.85
CA LEU A 344 -23.87 16.03 5.55
C LEU A 344 -25.25 15.36 5.70
N PRO A 345 -26.36 16.06 5.40
CA PRO A 345 -27.67 15.42 5.41
C PRO A 345 -27.80 14.49 4.19
N THR A 346 -27.91 13.18 4.41
CA THR A 346 -28.04 12.17 3.35
C THR A 346 -29.41 11.50 3.38
N VAL A 347 -29.85 10.93 2.24
CA VAL A 347 -31.02 10.04 2.17
C VAL A 347 -30.52 8.62 1.81
N PRO A 348 -30.24 7.76 2.81
CA PRO A 348 -29.74 6.40 2.56
C PRO A 348 -30.66 5.55 1.69
N ASN A 349 -31.97 5.84 1.71
CA ASN A 349 -32.99 5.11 0.96
C ASN A 349 -33.15 5.56 -0.50
N ALA A 350 -32.29 6.46 -0.99
CA ALA A 350 -32.32 6.96 -2.38
C ALA A 350 -31.32 6.25 -3.31
N ALA A 351 -30.46 5.37 -2.78
CA ALA A 351 -29.53 4.58 -3.58
C ALA A 351 -30.28 3.52 -4.42
N PHE A 352 -29.63 3.02 -5.48
CA PHE A 352 -30.29 2.03 -6.35
C PHE A 352 -30.63 0.72 -5.61
N ASP A 353 -29.90 0.37 -4.56
CA ASP A 353 -30.00 -0.87 -3.79
C ASP A 353 -30.91 -0.77 -2.54
N SER A 354 -31.39 0.43 -2.20
CA SER A 354 -32.06 0.67 -0.91
C SER A 354 -33.59 0.46 -0.92
N HIS A 355 -34.07 -0.62 -1.51
CA HIS A 355 -35.50 -0.97 -1.51
C HIS A 355 -35.76 -2.20 -0.66
N VAL A 356 -36.41 -1.98 0.49
CA VAL A 356 -36.81 -3.04 1.43
C VAL A 356 -38.22 -3.58 1.15
N ASP A 357 -38.98 -3.08 0.16
CA ASP A 357 -40.42 -3.42 0.02
C ASP A 357 -40.96 -3.52 -1.42
N PHE A 358 -40.27 -4.17 -2.37
CA PHE A 358 -40.92 -4.67 -3.60
C PHE A 358 -40.25 -5.96 -4.07
N ASP A 359 -41.06 -6.98 -4.36
CA ASP A 359 -40.67 -8.35 -4.74
C ASP A 359 -39.43 -8.42 -5.66
N GLU A 360 -38.47 -9.26 -5.27
CA GLU A 360 -37.14 -9.48 -5.84
C GLU A 360 -37.10 -10.00 -7.30
N GLN A 361 -38.17 -9.90 -8.08
CA GLN A 361 -38.26 -10.58 -9.38
C GLN A 361 -38.28 -9.71 -10.64
N ASP A 362 -38.45 -8.38 -10.59
CA ASP A 362 -38.54 -7.57 -11.84
C ASP A 362 -38.05 -6.11 -11.72
N SER A 363 -36.85 -5.86 -11.14
CA SER A 363 -36.34 -4.48 -10.99
C SER A 363 -35.44 -3.98 -12.13
N THR A 364 -34.93 -4.89 -12.98
CA THR A 364 -34.04 -4.61 -14.10
C THR A 364 -34.69 -4.89 -15.46
N CYS A 365 -34.11 -4.40 -16.55
CA CYS A 365 -34.48 -4.80 -17.90
C CYS A 365 -34.38 -6.33 -18.03
N LEU A 366 -35.44 -6.93 -18.57
CA LEU A 366 -35.47 -8.35 -18.90
C LEU A 366 -34.36 -8.69 -19.90
N LEU A 367 -33.79 -9.88 -19.77
CA LEU A 367 -32.71 -10.34 -20.64
C LEU A 367 -33.12 -10.25 -22.12
N GLY A 368 -32.25 -9.65 -22.95
CA GLY A 368 -32.51 -9.47 -24.38
C GLY A 368 -33.47 -8.32 -24.73
N THR A 369 -33.93 -7.52 -23.75
CA THR A 369 -34.72 -6.31 -24.00
C THR A 369 -33.86 -5.05 -23.88
N ARG A 370 -34.24 -3.97 -24.57
CA ARG A 370 -33.56 -2.65 -24.48
C ARG A 370 -32.06 -2.71 -24.84
N VAL A 371 -31.65 -3.71 -25.61
CA VAL A 371 -30.25 -3.98 -25.98
C VAL A 371 -29.60 -2.75 -26.61
N ASP A 372 -30.22 -2.17 -27.64
CA ASP A 372 -29.66 -1.03 -28.36
C ASP A 372 -29.41 0.21 -27.48
N ILE A 373 -30.25 0.46 -26.47
CA ILE A 373 -30.10 1.62 -25.59
C ILE A 373 -29.10 1.32 -24.46
N LEU A 374 -29.04 0.09 -23.97
CA LEU A 374 -28.03 -0.34 -23.00
C LEU A 374 -26.63 -0.32 -23.64
N GLU A 375 -26.49 -0.79 -24.87
CA GLU A 375 -25.23 -0.71 -25.63
C GLU A 375 -24.80 0.74 -25.84
N LYS A 376 -25.71 1.64 -26.26
CA LYS A 376 -25.40 3.08 -26.37
C LYS A 376 -24.91 3.70 -25.06
N ILE A 377 -25.47 3.28 -23.92
CA ILE A 377 -25.02 3.76 -22.61
C ILE A 377 -23.65 3.17 -22.26
N ARG A 378 -23.40 1.88 -22.54
CA ARG A 378 -22.09 1.24 -22.32
C ARG A 378 -20.99 1.90 -23.15
N ASP A 379 -21.25 2.15 -24.42
CA ASP A 379 -20.31 2.83 -25.32
C ASP A 379 -20.01 4.26 -24.84
N TRP A 380 -21.02 4.93 -24.27
CA TRP A 380 -20.82 6.24 -23.65
C TRP A 380 -19.97 6.18 -22.37
N ILE A 381 -20.14 5.14 -21.55
CA ILE A 381 -19.35 4.95 -20.31
C ILE A 381 -17.89 4.61 -20.62
N THR A 382 -17.63 3.76 -21.62
CA THR A 382 -16.29 3.23 -21.91
C THR A 382 -15.55 3.98 -23.02
N GLY A 383 -16.26 4.75 -23.84
CA GLY A 383 -15.68 5.50 -24.95
C GLY A 383 -14.96 6.78 -24.50
N ASN A 384 -14.11 7.33 -25.38
CA ASN A 384 -13.56 8.69 -25.27
C ASN A 384 -14.63 9.76 -25.56
N ALA A 385 -15.79 9.65 -24.91
CA ALA A 385 -16.89 10.58 -25.10
C ALA A 385 -16.49 11.96 -24.56
N THR A 386 -16.58 12.99 -25.40
CA THR A 386 -16.32 14.40 -25.02
C THR A 386 -17.37 14.98 -24.08
N LYS A 387 -18.45 14.24 -23.77
CA LYS A 387 -19.61 14.69 -22.99
C LYS A 387 -19.75 13.87 -21.71
N SER A 388 -19.69 14.54 -20.55
CA SER A 388 -19.79 13.94 -19.21
C SER A 388 -21.22 13.64 -18.74
N ILE A 389 -22.25 13.90 -19.57
CA ILE A 389 -23.67 13.67 -19.21
C ILE A 389 -24.37 12.89 -20.33
N PHE A 390 -24.98 11.76 -19.97
CA PHE A 390 -25.92 11.03 -20.82
C PHE A 390 -27.36 11.34 -20.41
N TRP A 391 -28.14 11.91 -21.32
CA TRP A 391 -29.52 12.28 -21.07
C TRP A 391 -30.49 11.24 -21.64
N LEU A 392 -31.04 10.37 -20.77
CA LEU A 392 -32.06 9.39 -21.15
C LEU A 392 -33.47 10.00 -21.07
N ASN A 393 -34.08 10.29 -22.21
CA ASN A 393 -35.44 10.84 -22.29
C ASN A 393 -36.42 9.92 -23.02
N GLY A 394 -37.73 10.16 -22.83
CA GLY A 394 -38.80 9.36 -23.45
C GLY A 394 -40.12 9.47 -22.70
N MET A 395 -41.21 9.00 -23.32
CA MET A 395 -42.57 9.07 -22.76
C MET A 395 -42.67 8.44 -21.37
N ALA A 396 -43.62 8.91 -20.54
CA ALA A 396 -43.88 8.30 -19.24
C ALA A 396 -44.23 6.80 -19.40
N GLY A 397 -43.78 5.96 -18.46
CA GLY A 397 -44.05 4.52 -18.49
C GLY A 397 -43.16 3.67 -19.43
N THR A 398 -42.23 4.27 -20.18
CA THR A 398 -41.40 3.52 -21.16
C THR A 398 -40.22 2.74 -20.56
N GLY A 399 -40.10 2.64 -19.23
CA GLY A 399 -39.06 1.86 -18.55
C GLY A 399 -37.72 2.59 -18.34
N LYS A 400 -37.69 3.93 -18.38
CA LYS A 400 -36.45 4.71 -18.17
C LYS A 400 -35.77 4.43 -16.83
N SER A 401 -36.54 4.38 -15.73
CA SER A 401 -36.01 4.08 -14.40
C SER A 401 -35.47 2.66 -14.32
N THR A 402 -36.12 1.71 -14.99
CA THR A 402 -35.67 0.32 -15.12
C THR A 402 -34.34 0.24 -15.87
N ILE A 403 -34.17 0.99 -16.96
CA ILE A 403 -32.89 1.09 -17.71
C ILE A 403 -31.80 1.68 -16.82
N ALA A 404 -32.07 2.81 -16.13
CA ALA A 404 -31.10 3.44 -15.24
C ALA A 404 -30.67 2.52 -14.09
N ARG A 405 -31.62 1.75 -13.53
CA ARG A 405 -31.36 0.75 -12.49
C ARG A 405 -30.52 -0.41 -13.00
N SER A 406 -30.83 -0.96 -14.17
CA SER A 406 -30.01 -2.00 -14.82
C SER A 406 -28.57 -1.55 -15.03
N VAL A 407 -28.37 -0.31 -15.46
CA VAL A 407 -27.02 0.24 -15.66
C VAL A 407 -26.32 0.42 -14.32
N ALA A 408 -27.01 0.98 -13.31
CA ALA A 408 -26.43 1.15 -11.97
C ALA A 408 -26.03 -0.19 -11.34
N GLU A 409 -26.87 -1.22 -11.46
CA GLU A 409 -26.59 -2.56 -10.95
C GLU A 409 -25.43 -3.24 -11.70
N GLU A 410 -25.40 -3.14 -13.03
CA GLU A 410 -24.27 -3.64 -13.84
C GLU A 410 -22.95 -2.97 -13.43
N LEU A 411 -22.96 -1.64 -13.20
CA LEU A 411 -21.78 -0.89 -12.78
C LEU A 411 -21.39 -1.20 -11.32
N ALA A 412 -22.36 -1.41 -10.44
CA ALA A 412 -22.10 -1.77 -9.04
C ALA A 412 -21.44 -3.15 -8.95
N GLN A 413 -21.93 -4.14 -9.70
CA GLN A 413 -21.33 -5.48 -9.79
C GLN A 413 -19.89 -5.47 -10.32
N ARG A 414 -19.56 -4.48 -11.16
CA ARG A 414 -18.20 -4.27 -11.69
C ARG A 414 -17.32 -3.37 -10.83
N ASN A 415 -17.81 -2.88 -9.68
CA ASN A 415 -17.15 -1.87 -8.84
C ASN A 415 -16.81 -0.58 -9.60
N GLN A 416 -17.66 -0.17 -10.55
CA GLN A 416 -17.52 1.03 -11.37
C GLN A 416 -18.59 2.09 -11.08
N LEU A 417 -19.58 1.79 -10.21
CA LEU A 417 -20.60 2.76 -9.82
C LEU A 417 -20.07 3.71 -8.74
N GLY A 418 -20.02 5.01 -9.07
CA GLY A 418 -19.63 6.05 -8.13
C GLY A 418 -20.74 6.44 -7.14
N ALA A 419 -21.91 6.83 -7.65
CA ALA A 419 -23.06 7.16 -6.82
C ALA A 419 -24.35 7.01 -7.62
N SER A 420 -25.47 6.86 -6.90
CA SER A 420 -26.80 6.76 -7.46
C SER A 420 -27.82 7.52 -6.61
N PHE A 421 -28.82 8.11 -7.26
CA PHE A 421 -29.92 8.78 -6.58
C PHE A 421 -31.21 8.62 -7.41
N SER A 422 -32.24 8.06 -6.80
CA SER A 422 -33.54 7.84 -7.45
C SER A 422 -34.62 8.75 -6.84
N PHE A 423 -35.17 9.65 -7.65
CA PHE A 423 -36.35 10.44 -7.27
C PHE A 423 -37.59 9.56 -7.26
N LYS A 424 -38.37 9.61 -6.16
CA LYS A 424 -39.64 8.89 -6.04
C LYS A 424 -40.77 9.85 -5.71
N ARG A 425 -41.90 9.70 -6.42
CA ARG A 425 -43.15 10.41 -6.08
C ARG A 425 -43.82 9.72 -4.91
N GLY A 426 -44.25 10.48 -3.90
CA GLY A 426 -45.00 9.99 -2.73
C GLY A 426 -44.17 9.72 -1.47
N GLU A 427 -42.84 9.61 -1.57
CA GLU A 427 -41.94 9.37 -0.42
C GLU A 427 -41.20 10.67 -0.04
N GLY A 428 -41.76 11.47 0.88
CA GLY A 428 -41.11 12.60 1.58
C GLY A 428 -39.88 13.25 0.91
N ASP A 429 -38.71 13.09 1.53
CA ASP A 429 -37.43 13.69 1.13
C ASP A 429 -36.90 13.24 -0.26
N HIS A 430 -37.50 12.22 -0.90
CA HIS A 430 -37.11 11.70 -2.21
C HIS A 430 -37.67 12.52 -3.39
N GLN A 431 -38.49 13.54 -3.10
CA GLN A 431 -39.01 14.48 -4.10
C GLN A 431 -38.18 15.76 -4.23
N SER A 432 -37.22 15.98 -3.32
CA SER A 432 -36.48 17.24 -3.22
C SER A 432 -35.04 17.08 -3.70
N CYS A 433 -34.57 18.00 -4.54
CA CYS A 433 -33.16 18.07 -4.93
C CYS A 433 -32.22 18.44 -3.77
N LYS A 434 -32.78 18.82 -2.60
CA LYS A 434 -32.05 19.27 -1.41
C LYS A 434 -30.97 18.30 -0.96
N TYR A 435 -31.20 17.00 -1.09
CA TYR A 435 -30.27 15.96 -0.63
C TYR A 435 -29.56 15.22 -1.76
N LEU A 436 -29.76 15.62 -3.02
CA LEU A 436 -29.15 14.96 -4.16
C LEU A 436 -27.63 14.99 -4.06
N PHE A 437 -27.05 16.20 -3.94
CA PHE A 437 -25.61 16.39 -3.95
C PHE A 437 -24.93 15.89 -2.68
N THR A 438 -25.55 16.06 -1.52
CA THR A 438 -25.02 15.57 -0.24
C THR A 438 -25.01 14.04 -0.18
N THR A 439 -26.06 13.40 -0.69
CA THR A 439 -26.15 11.93 -0.80
C THR A 439 -25.16 11.40 -1.83
N MET A 440 -25.02 12.06 -2.99
CA MET A 440 -24.02 11.69 -4.00
C MET A 440 -22.59 11.89 -3.48
N ALA A 441 -22.30 13.00 -2.80
CA ALA A 441 -20.99 13.27 -2.22
C ALA A 441 -20.64 12.23 -1.15
N PHE A 442 -21.60 11.87 -0.29
CA PHE A 442 -21.41 10.80 0.66
C PHE A 442 -21.10 9.46 -0.04
N GLN A 443 -21.88 9.06 -1.05
CA GLN A 443 -21.62 7.83 -1.80
C GLN A 443 -20.29 7.85 -2.56
N LEU A 444 -19.94 8.99 -3.19
CA LEU A 444 -18.66 9.17 -3.88
C LEU A 444 -17.47 9.13 -2.93
N ALA A 445 -17.59 9.67 -1.72
CA ALA A 445 -16.56 9.54 -0.70
C ALA A 445 -16.36 8.07 -0.26
N HIS A 446 -17.38 7.22 -0.42
CA HIS A 446 -17.28 5.78 -0.13
C HIS A 446 -16.73 4.98 -1.32
N SER A 447 -17.17 5.28 -2.55
CA SER A 447 -16.85 4.52 -3.76
C SER A 447 -15.59 4.99 -4.49
N VAL A 448 -15.21 6.26 -4.34
CA VAL A 448 -14.04 6.88 -4.98
C VAL A 448 -13.14 7.48 -3.88
N PRO A 449 -12.19 6.70 -3.32
CA PRO A 449 -11.38 7.11 -2.18
C PRO A 449 -10.62 8.43 -2.37
N VAL A 450 -10.22 8.76 -3.59
CA VAL A 450 -9.54 10.04 -3.91
C VAL A 450 -10.44 11.25 -3.61
N LEU A 451 -11.74 11.16 -3.90
CA LEU A 451 -12.70 12.24 -3.64
C LEU A 451 -13.03 12.39 -2.15
N ARG A 452 -12.75 11.37 -1.32
CA ARG A 452 -13.05 11.41 0.11
C ARG A 452 -12.34 12.56 0.81
N GLN A 453 -11.07 12.76 0.50
CA GLN A 453 -10.27 13.81 1.14
C GLN A 453 -10.77 15.20 0.75
N ASP A 454 -11.03 15.42 -0.54
CA ASP A 454 -11.55 16.70 -1.05
C ASP A 454 -12.95 17.02 -0.48
N ILE A 455 -13.84 16.02 -0.42
CA ILE A 455 -15.18 16.17 0.14
C ILE A 455 -15.11 16.45 1.65
N THR A 456 -14.23 15.76 2.38
CA THR A 456 -14.05 16.00 3.82
C THR A 456 -13.49 17.40 4.07
N MET A 457 -12.48 17.83 3.30
CA MET A 457 -11.93 19.18 3.38
C MET A 457 -12.97 20.26 3.04
N ALA A 458 -13.83 20.02 2.05
CA ALA A 458 -14.90 20.95 1.69
C ALA A 458 -15.96 21.09 2.80
N VAL A 459 -16.28 19.99 3.50
CA VAL A 459 -17.22 19.98 4.63
C VAL A 459 -16.59 20.61 5.87
N ASP A 460 -15.33 20.30 6.18
CA ASP A 460 -14.61 20.88 7.33
C ASP A 460 -14.37 22.39 7.14
N GLY A 461 -14.05 22.81 5.92
CA GLY A 461 -13.85 24.22 5.57
C GLY A 461 -15.14 25.04 5.53
N ASN A 462 -16.30 24.39 5.43
CA ASN A 462 -17.62 25.03 5.44
C ASN A 462 -18.69 24.07 5.99
N PRO A 463 -18.87 24.01 7.33
CA PRO A 463 -19.78 23.06 7.96
C PRO A 463 -21.24 23.15 7.49
N ASP A 464 -21.69 24.31 7.02
CA ASP A 464 -23.05 24.54 6.52
C ASP A 464 -23.22 24.22 5.02
N VAL A 465 -22.17 23.74 4.34
CA VAL A 465 -22.19 23.47 2.88
C VAL A 465 -23.31 22.51 2.48
N GLY A 466 -23.65 21.54 3.34
CA GLY A 466 -24.72 20.57 3.11
C GLY A 466 -26.14 21.13 3.23
N HIS A 467 -26.29 22.38 3.67
CA HIS A 467 -27.57 23.04 3.89
C HIS A 467 -27.85 24.21 2.95
N LYS A 468 -26.89 24.60 2.11
CA LYS A 468 -27.04 25.69 1.13
C LYS A 468 -28.02 25.33 0.01
N ALA A 469 -28.72 26.35 -0.50
CA ALA A 469 -29.62 26.18 -1.64
C ALA A 469 -28.83 26.00 -2.95
N LEU A 470 -29.41 25.25 -3.89
CA LEU A 470 -28.86 25.11 -5.24
C LEU A 470 -28.93 26.45 -5.98
N GLY A 471 -27.80 27.15 -6.09
CA GLY A 471 -27.66 28.43 -6.79
C GLY A 471 -27.08 29.59 -5.97
N GLU A 472 -26.70 29.36 -4.70
CA GLU A 472 -26.01 30.32 -3.83
C GLU A 472 -24.49 30.13 -3.75
#